data_AF-A0A2G2DIM7-F1
#
_entry.id   AF-A0A2G2DIM7-F1
#
_cell.length_a   1.000
_cell.length_b   1.000
_cell.length_c   1.000
_cell.angle_alpha   90.00
_cell.angle_beta   90.00
_cell.angle_gamma   90.00
#
_symmetry.space_group_name_H-M   'P 1'
#
loop_
_entity.id
_entity.type
_entity.pdbx_description
1 polymer ?
#
loop_
_entity_poly.entity_id
_entity_poly.type
_entity_poly.pdbx_seq_one_letter_code
_entity_poly.pdbx_strand_id
1 'polypeptide(L)'
;MTKRSTVIVTVIISAITLLGCKSNSKIRTLCVEDSEWRDNDGPDSCSYFSKDEMCEMVIGKLNIRSRLHKGVLENGVFEGGMSSRWLEIEENTISYYTPNGEIADKGNCSCSEGILKIEWEKGDNLPEEANIYFNSEDFVELRYYDYPFSFSTFKYDTLKPKNNPTKIIGTIE
;
A
#
# COMPACT_ATOMS: atom_id res chain seq x y z
N MET A 1 28.08 69.63 42.75
CA MET A 1 28.48 68.51 41.86
C MET A 1 27.60 67.31 42.17
N THR A 2 26.45 67.20 41.51
CA THR A 2 25.48 66.11 41.67
C THR A 2 25.64 65.14 40.51
N LYS A 3 26.11 63.92 40.81
CA LYS A 3 26.30 62.84 39.83
C LYS A 3 24.94 62.42 39.27
N ARG A 4 24.75 62.56 37.97
CA ARG A 4 23.64 61.95 37.22
C ARG A 4 24.01 60.49 36.97
N SER A 5 23.21 59.58 37.52
CA SER A 5 23.29 58.15 37.20
C SER A 5 22.51 57.90 35.92
N THR A 6 23.22 57.64 34.83
CA THR A 6 22.66 57.20 33.55
C THR A 6 22.26 55.74 33.68
N VAL A 7 20.97 55.44 33.67
CA VAL A 7 20.44 54.06 33.58
C VAL A 7 20.38 53.70 32.10
N ILE A 8 21.27 52.81 31.66
CA ILE A 8 21.22 52.21 30.33
C ILE A 8 20.24 51.04 30.39
N VAL A 9 19.06 51.22 29.82
CA VAL A 9 18.06 50.15 29.66
C VAL A 9 18.41 49.38 28.38
N THR A 10 19.06 48.23 28.54
CA THR A 10 19.32 47.31 27.43
C THR A 10 18.02 46.57 27.12
N VAL A 11 17.38 46.92 25.99
CA VAL A 11 16.22 46.20 25.47
C VAL A 11 16.72 44.95 24.75
N ILE A 12 16.56 43.79 25.39
CA ILE A 12 16.81 42.48 24.77
C ILE A 12 15.58 42.14 23.93
N ILE A 13 15.68 42.28 22.61
CA ILE A 13 14.66 41.81 21.66
C ILE A 13 14.89 40.31 21.50
N SER A 14 14.13 39.51 22.25
CA SER A 14 14.06 38.06 22.06
C SER A 14 13.42 37.76 20.70
N ALA A 15 14.23 37.28 19.76
CA ALA A 15 13.75 36.70 18.52
C ALA A 15 13.03 35.38 18.84
N ILE A 16 11.69 35.42 18.89
CA ILE A 16 10.86 34.23 18.86
C ILE A 16 10.89 33.72 17.42
N THR A 17 11.81 32.80 17.13
CA THR A 17 11.72 31.97 15.93
C THR A 17 10.51 31.07 16.10
N LEU A 18 9.39 31.49 15.48
CA LEU A 18 8.28 30.61 15.14
C LEU A 18 8.84 29.53 14.20
N LEU A 19 9.35 28.45 14.77
CA LEU A 19 9.41 27.15 14.14
C LEU A 19 7.94 26.73 13.92
N GLY A 20 7.35 27.27 12.86
CA GLY A 20 6.11 26.74 12.34
C GLY A 20 6.37 25.27 12.07
N CYS A 21 5.60 24.40 12.73
CA CYS A 21 5.43 23.04 12.28
C CYS A 21 4.99 23.15 10.83
N LYS A 22 5.93 22.99 9.88
CA LYS A 22 5.59 22.63 8.51
C LYS A 22 4.90 21.29 8.64
N SER A 23 3.57 21.33 8.74
CA SER A 23 2.72 20.21 8.34
C SER A 23 3.11 19.93 6.91
N ASN A 24 4.03 18.99 6.72
CA ASN A 24 4.43 18.47 5.43
C ASN A 24 3.26 17.59 4.98
N SER A 25 2.11 18.20 4.68
CA SER A 25 0.99 17.49 4.09
C SER A 25 1.48 17.06 2.71
N LYS A 26 2.02 15.84 2.60
CA LYS A 26 2.29 15.23 1.31
C LYS A 26 0.99 15.35 0.52
N ILE A 27 1.06 16.11 -0.58
CA ILE A 27 -0.08 16.34 -1.44
C ILE A 27 -0.45 14.98 -2.01
N ARG A 28 -1.63 14.49 -1.67
CA ARG A 28 -2.22 13.25 -2.21
C ARG A 28 -2.13 13.27 -3.74
N THR A 29 -1.37 12.36 -4.32
CA THR A 29 -0.85 12.54 -5.69
C THR A 29 -1.70 11.84 -6.76
N LEU A 30 -2.55 10.88 -6.39
CA LEU A 30 -3.36 10.09 -7.34
C LEU A 30 -4.69 9.71 -6.70
N CYS A 31 -5.78 10.39 -7.05
CA CYS A 31 -7.13 10.06 -6.62
C CYS A 31 -7.92 9.53 -7.83
N VAL A 32 -8.68 8.45 -7.65
CA VAL A 32 -9.59 7.94 -8.70
C VAL A 32 -11.02 8.23 -8.23
N GLU A 33 -11.82 8.87 -9.09
CA GLU A 33 -13.16 9.35 -8.72
C GLU A 33 -14.15 8.21 -8.46
N ASP A 34 -13.99 7.08 -9.16
CA ASP A 34 -14.77 5.85 -8.98
C ASP A 34 -13.82 4.66 -8.83
N SER A 35 -13.99 3.85 -7.79
CA SER A 35 -13.19 2.65 -7.55
C SER A 35 -13.91 1.40 -8.02
N GLU A 36 -13.42 0.77 -9.09
CA GLU A 36 -13.84 -0.60 -9.42
C GLU A 36 -13.32 -1.64 -8.39
N TRP A 37 -12.48 -1.20 -7.44
CA TRP A 37 -11.75 -1.99 -6.46
C TRP A 37 -12.47 -2.07 -5.10
N ARG A 38 -13.62 -2.73 -5.03
CA ARG A 38 -14.30 -3.29 -3.82
C ARG A 38 -14.67 -2.39 -2.66
N ASP A 39 -14.26 -1.14 -2.62
CA ASP A 39 -14.75 -0.21 -1.60
C ASP A 39 -16.09 0.36 -2.07
N ASN A 40 -17.13 -0.48 -2.15
CA ASN A 40 -18.53 -0.12 -2.44
C ASN A 40 -18.75 0.81 -3.66
N ASP A 41 -17.92 0.72 -4.71
CA ASP A 41 -17.90 1.67 -5.84
C ASP A 41 -17.82 3.15 -5.37
N GLY A 42 -17.25 3.39 -4.18
CA GLY A 42 -16.96 4.70 -3.63
C GLY A 42 -15.67 5.28 -4.21
N PRO A 43 -15.41 6.58 -3.96
CA PRO A 43 -14.19 7.22 -4.42
C PRO A 43 -12.96 6.54 -3.80
N ASP A 44 -11.94 6.26 -4.62
CA ASP A 44 -10.67 5.73 -4.11
C ASP A 44 -9.98 6.80 -3.26
N SER A 45 -9.59 6.42 -2.04
CA SER A 45 -8.75 7.28 -1.20
C SER A 45 -7.40 7.45 -1.87
N CYS A 46 -6.96 8.67 -2.19
CA CYS A 46 -5.74 8.88 -2.97
C CYS A 46 -4.48 8.19 -2.40
N SER A 47 -3.55 7.77 -3.27
CA SER A 47 -2.24 7.29 -2.80
C SER A 47 -1.43 8.40 -2.15
N TYR A 48 -0.79 8.07 -1.03
CA TYR A 48 0.07 8.98 -0.27
C TYR A 48 1.44 9.23 -0.93
N PHE A 49 1.89 8.31 -1.77
CA PHE A 49 3.18 8.38 -2.47
C PHE A 49 2.98 8.51 -3.98
N SER A 50 3.93 9.17 -4.65
CA SER A 50 4.04 9.17 -6.11
C SER A 50 4.40 7.78 -6.65
N LYS A 51 4.20 7.56 -7.95
CA LYS A 51 4.49 6.26 -8.61
C LYS A 51 5.93 5.78 -8.41
N ASP A 52 6.88 6.69 -8.47
CA ASP A 52 8.30 6.37 -8.27
C ASP A 52 8.58 6.03 -6.79
N GLU A 53 8.04 6.81 -5.86
CA GLU A 53 8.17 6.55 -4.42
C GLU A 53 7.52 5.21 -4.01
N MET A 54 6.39 4.82 -4.62
CA MET A 54 5.70 3.57 -4.30
C MET A 54 6.61 2.35 -4.45
N CYS A 55 7.46 2.32 -5.47
CA CYS A 55 8.36 1.21 -5.74
C CYS A 55 9.47 1.08 -4.69
N GLU A 56 9.99 2.20 -4.20
CA GLU A 56 10.95 2.19 -3.10
C GLU A 56 10.28 1.80 -1.78
N MET A 57 9.05 2.27 -1.55
CA MET A 57 8.32 2.06 -0.30
C MET A 57 7.75 0.64 -0.16
N VAL A 58 7.60 -0.12 -1.25
CA VAL A 58 7.08 -1.50 -1.20
C VAL A 58 8.16 -2.54 -0.87
N ILE A 59 9.45 -2.15 -0.91
CA ILE A 59 10.56 -3.01 -0.50
C ILE A 59 10.48 -3.25 1.00
N GLY A 60 10.53 -4.51 1.40
CA GLY A 60 10.44 -4.93 2.79
C GLY A 60 9.50 -6.11 3.00
N LYS A 61 9.05 -6.29 4.23
CA LYS A 61 8.16 -7.38 4.60
C LYS A 61 6.71 -6.91 4.58
N LEU A 62 5.97 -7.32 3.54
CA LEU A 62 4.53 -7.09 3.45
C LEU A 62 3.76 -8.15 4.22
N ASN A 63 3.37 -7.84 5.45
CA ASN A 63 2.49 -8.68 6.24
C ASN A 63 1.05 -8.56 5.74
N ILE A 64 0.53 -9.64 5.16
CA ILE A 64 -0.81 -9.63 4.56
C ILE A 64 -1.85 -9.62 5.67
N ARG A 65 -2.77 -8.66 5.62
CA ARG A 65 -3.92 -8.57 6.51
C ARG A 65 -5.16 -9.19 5.89
N SER A 66 -5.35 -8.99 4.60
CA SER A 66 -6.54 -9.44 3.89
C SER A 66 -6.29 -9.61 2.39
N ARG A 67 -7.02 -10.51 1.75
CA ARG A 67 -7.15 -10.65 0.29
C ARG A 67 -8.63 -10.67 -0.05
N LEU A 68 -9.12 -9.68 -0.77
CA LEU A 68 -10.56 -9.56 -1.04
C LEU A 68 -10.89 -10.21 -2.41
N HIS A 69 -12.03 -10.98 -2.56
CA HIS A 69 -12.90 -11.47 -3.73
C HIS A 69 -14.12 -10.62 -4.28
N LYS A 70 -14.33 -10.27 -5.59
CA LYS A 70 -15.49 -9.46 -6.06
C LYS A 70 -16.59 -10.47 -6.44
N GLY A 71 -17.70 -10.41 -5.69
CA GLY A 71 -18.86 -11.33 -5.77
C GLY A 71 -18.85 -12.42 -4.67
N VAL A 72 -19.98 -12.91 -4.13
CA VAL A 72 -21.41 -12.51 -4.19
C VAL A 72 -22.07 -12.92 -2.85
N LEU A 73 -21.64 -12.39 -1.70
CA LEU A 73 -22.44 -12.38 -0.47
C LEU A 73 -22.04 -11.15 0.39
N GLU A 74 -22.98 -10.22 0.51
CA GLU A 74 -23.18 -9.25 1.62
C GLU A 74 -22.76 -7.76 1.50
N ASN A 75 -23.65 -6.95 2.09
CA ASN A 75 -23.44 -5.56 2.48
C ASN A 75 -22.58 -5.55 3.75
N GLY A 76 -21.39 -4.94 3.69
CA GLY A 76 -20.51 -4.76 4.86
C GLY A 76 -19.50 -5.87 5.14
N VAL A 77 -19.28 -6.83 4.23
CA VAL A 77 -18.42 -7.98 4.52
C VAL A 77 -17.02 -7.90 3.90
N PHE A 78 -16.05 -7.75 4.81
CA PHE A 78 -14.71 -8.30 4.73
C PHE A 78 -14.78 -9.83 4.85
N GLU A 79 -14.57 -10.55 3.75
CA GLU A 79 -14.24 -11.99 3.78
C GLU A 79 -12.95 -12.28 3.00
N GLY A 80 -11.97 -11.40 3.17
CA GLY A 80 -10.59 -11.83 2.98
C GLY A 80 -10.15 -12.52 4.26
N GLY A 81 -10.05 -13.85 4.25
CA GLY A 81 -9.49 -14.58 5.38
C GLY A 81 -8.17 -13.92 5.80
N MET A 82 -8.01 -13.63 7.09
CA MET A 82 -6.74 -13.16 7.62
C MET A 82 -5.68 -14.18 7.25
N SER A 83 -4.85 -13.80 6.29
CA SER A 83 -3.81 -14.65 5.78
C SER A 83 -2.57 -14.31 6.59
N SER A 84 -2.19 -15.14 7.56
CA SER A 84 -0.92 -15.01 8.31
C SER A 84 0.34 -15.22 7.45
N ARG A 85 0.22 -14.99 6.14
CA ARG A 85 1.25 -15.07 5.11
C ARG A 85 1.86 -13.69 4.93
N TRP A 86 3.05 -13.66 4.36
CA TRP A 86 3.68 -12.41 3.99
C TRP A 86 4.42 -12.56 2.67
N LEU A 87 4.73 -11.41 2.08
CA LEU A 87 5.67 -11.31 0.98
C LEU A 87 6.93 -10.65 1.54
N GLU A 88 8.10 -11.19 1.21
CA GLU A 88 9.35 -10.44 1.30
C GLU A 88 9.66 -9.95 -0.10
N ILE A 89 9.66 -8.63 -0.28
CA ILE A 89 9.89 -7.95 -1.55
C ILE A 89 11.24 -7.25 -1.44
N GLU A 90 12.20 -7.73 -2.23
CA GLU A 90 13.51 -7.12 -2.39
C GLU A 90 13.59 -6.41 -3.75
N GLU A 91 14.71 -5.74 -4.03
CA GLU A 91 14.90 -4.95 -5.26
C GLU A 91 14.58 -5.73 -6.54
N ASN A 92 14.95 -7.02 -6.60
CA ASN A 92 14.80 -7.86 -7.79
C ASN A 92 14.16 -9.23 -7.51
N THR A 93 13.83 -9.54 -6.26
CA THR A 93 13.31 -10.85 -5.87
C THR A 93 12.11 -10.72 -4.95
N ILE A 94 11.25 -11.74 -4.99
CA ILE A 94 10.08 -11.79 -4.13
C ILE A 94 9.87 -13.23 -3.64
N SER A 95 9.56 -13.36 -2.35
CA SER A 95 9.25 -14.64 -1.72
C SER A 95 7.89 -14.57 -1.04
N TYR A 96 7.07 -15.60 -1.23
CA TYR A 96 5.76 -15.75 -0.61
C TYR A 96 5.80 -16.83 0.45
N TYR A 97 5.43 -16.48 1.69
CA TYR A 97 5.57 -17.36 2.83
C TYR A 97 4.23 -17.90 3.32
N THR A 98 4.24 -19.15 3.81
CA THR A 98 3.13 -19.74 4.57
C THR A 98 3.08 -19.16 5.99
N PRO A 99 1.97 -19.36 6.74
CA PRO A 99 1.89 -18.98 8.14
C PRO A 99 2.96 -19.58 9.05
N ASN A 100 3.60 -20.68 8.62
CA ASN A 100 4.62 -21.38 9.40
C ASN A 100 6.05 -20.91 9.06
N GLY A 101 6.21 -19.95 8.15
CA GLY A 101 7.52 -19.46 7.70
C GLY A 101 8.22 -20.30 6.65
N GLU A 102 7.50 -21.21 6.00
CA GLU A 102 7.99 -21.92 4.82
C GLU A 102 7.75 -21.08 3.57
N ILE A 103 8.70 -21.08 2.63
CA ILE A 103 8.50 -20.45 1.33
C ILE A 103 7.50 -21.29 0.53
N ALA A 104 6.32 -20.72 0.29
CA ALA A 104 5.29 -21.30 -0.56
C ALA A 104 5.64 -21.16 -2.04
N ASP A 105 6.22 -20.02 -2.42
CA ASP A 105 6.76 -19.77 -3.76
C ASP A 105 7.76 -18.60 -3.73
N LYS A 106 8.54 -18.47 -4.79
CA LYS A 106 9.48 -17.37 -5.00
C LYS A 106 9.54 -17.01 -6.48
N GLY A 107 10.06 -15.82 -6.76
CA GLY A 107 10.18 -15.33 -8.12
C GLY A 107 11.11 -14.14 -8.22
N ASN A 108 11.30 -13.69 -9.45
CA ASN A 108 11.90 -12.39 -9.72
C ASN A 108 10.81 -11.35 -9.78
N CYS A 109 11.12 -10.11 -9.38
CA CYS A 109 10.20 -9.00 -9.54
C CYS A 109 10.91 -7.77 -10.07
N SER A 110 10.12 -6.87 -10.65
CA SER A 110 10.55 -5.51 -11.00
C SER A 110 9.43 -4.53 -10.66
N CYS A 111 9.79 -3.34 -10.21
CA CYS A 111 8.84 -2.28 -9.95
C CYS A 111 9.16 -1.05 -10.78
N SER A 112 8.15 -0.52 -11.46
CA SER A 112 8.25 0.74 -12.20
C SER A 112 6.88 1.39 -12.29
N GLU A 113 6.84 2.72 -12.20
CA GLU A 113 5.60 3.49 -12.38
C GLU A 113 4.45 3.05 -11.43
N GLY A 114 4.79 2.60 -10.22
CA GLY A 114 3.83 2.07 -9.23
C GLY A 114 3.25 0.69 -9.57
N ILE A 115 3.85 -0.04 -10.52
CA ILE A 115 3.44 -1.38 -10.92
C ILE A 115 4.54 -2.38 -10.54
N LEU A 116 4.16 -3.36 -9.72
CA LEU A 116 4.98 -4.51 -9.35
C LEU A 116 4.69 -5.67 -10.30
N LYS A 117 5.67 -6.07 -11.10
CA LYS A 117 5.63 -7.24 -11.98
C LYS A 117 6.40 -8.39 -11.36
N ILE A 118 5.86 -9.59 -11.43
CA ILE A 118 6.36 -10.77 -10.74
C ILE A 118 6.36 -11.98 -11.68
N GLU A 119 7.51 -12.62 -11.78
CA GLU A 119 7.70 -13.90 -12.47
C GLU A 119 7.90 -15.00 -11.44
N TRP A 120 6.80 -15.67 -11.07
CA TRP A 120 6.80 -16.76 -10.09
C TRP A 120 7.42 -18.04 -10.66
N GLU A 121 8.11 -18.82 -9.83
CA GLU A 121 8.62 -20.14 -10.24
C GLU A 121 7.50 -21.18 -10.41
N LYS A 122 6.42 -21.11 -9.61
CA LYS A 122 5.30 -22.07 -9.65
C LYS A 122 3.90 -21.44 -9.61
N GLY A 123 3.80 -20.13 -9.40
CA GLY A 123 2.67 -19.45 -8.75
C GLY A 123 1.36 -19.34 -9.54
N ASP A 124 0.72 -20.47 -9.87
CA ASP A 124 -0.51 -20.55 -10.68
C ASP A 124 -1.69 -19.67 -10.21
N ASN A 125 -1.69 -19.20 -8.95
CA ASN A 125 -2.76 -18.38 -8.36
C ASN A 125 -2.27 -17.11 -7.64
N LEU A 126 -1.01 -16.72 -7.89
CA LEU A 126 -0.42 -15.49 -7.37
C LEU A 126 -0.49 -14.38 -8.44
N PRO A 127 -0.56 -13.11 -8.02
CA PRO A 127 -0.56 -12.00 -8.97
C PRO A 127 0.78 -11.93 -9.71
N GLU A 128 0.72 -11.88 -11.05
CA GLU A 128 1.89 -11.64 -11.93
C GLU A 128 2.16 -10.15 -12.12
N GLU A 129 1.13 -9.33 -11.99
CA GLU A 129 1.23 -7.87 -12.06
C GLU A 129 0.24 -7.26 -11.06
N ALA A 130 0.71 -6.31 -10.26
CA ALA A 130 -0.12 -5.57 -9.33
C ALA A 130 0.23 -4.08 -9.31
N ASN A 131 -0.80 -3.24 -9.28
CA ASN A 131 -0.64 -1.82 -8.98
C ASN A 131 -0.47 -1.65 -7.48
N ILE A 132 0.53 -0.89 -7.09
CA ILE A 132 0.83 -0.57 -5.69
C ILE A 132 0.05 0.67 -5.30
N TYR A 133 -0.54 0.64 -4.11
CA TYR A 133 -1.33 1.74 -3.62
C TYR A 133 -1.17 1.93 -2.12
N PHE A 134 -0.84 3.13 -1.67
CA PHE A 134 -0.67 3.43 -0.25
C PHE A 134 -1.81 4.32 0.23
N ASN A 135 -2.82 3.72 0.85
CA ASN A 135 -3.96 4.45 1.42
C ASN A 135 -3.59 5.19 2.74
N SER A 136 -2.41 4.89 3.30
CA SER A 136 -1.75 5.61 4.38
C SER A 136 -0.23 5.36 4.35
N GLU A 137 0.52 5.91 5.29
CA GLU A 137 1.97 5.71 5.38
C GLU A 137 2.37 4.24 5.65
N ASP A 138 1.54 3.49 6.39
CA ASP A 138 1.87 2.15 6.88
C ASP A 138 1.13 1.02 6.14
N PHE A 139 0.09 1.35 5.38
CA PHE A 139 -0.77 0.37 4.71
C PHE A 139 -0.60 0.43 3.19
N VAL A 140 -0.39 -0.75 2.61
CA VAL A 140 -0.27 -0.95 1.17
C VAL A 140 -1.38 -1.89 0.66
N GLU A 141 -1.86 -1.57 -0.53
CA GLU A 141 -2.76 -2.40 -1.32
C GLU A 141 -2.03 -2.80 -2.61
N LEU A 142 -1.96 -4.11 -2.88
CA LEU A 142 -1.58 -4.64 -4.17
C LEU A 142 -2.87 -4.98 -4.93
N ARG A 143 -3.16 -4.22 -5.97
CA ARG A 143 -4.37 -4.32 -6.79
C ARG A 143 -4.08 -5.03 -8.10
N TYR A 144 -4.79 -6.12 -8.39
CA TYR A 144 -4.57 -6.95 -9.57
C TYR A 144 -5.86 -7.61 -10.06
N TYR A 145 -5.82 -8.11 -11.30
CA TYR A 145 -6.93 -8.88 -11.86
C TYR A 145 -6.71 -10.37 -11.61
N ASP A 146 -7.73 -11.02 -11.07
CA ASP A 146 -7.77 -12.46 -10.83
C ASP A 146 -8.72 -13.15 -11.83
N TYR A 147 -8.70 -14.46 -11.86
CA TYR A 147 -9.67 -15.26 -12.60
C TYR A 147 -11.08 -15.13 -12.00
N PRO A 148 -12.14 -15.24 -12.80
CA PRO A 148 -13.50 -15.28 -12.29
C PRO A 148 -13.72 -16.55 -11.45
N PHE A 149 -14.43 -16.43 -10.33
CA PHE A 149 -14.79 -17.57 -9.49
C PHE A 149 -16.04 -18.28 -10.04
N SER A 150 -15.98 -19.61 -10.18
CA SER A 150 -17.09 -20.43 -10.63
C SER A 150 -17.84 -21.05 -9.46
N PHE A 151 -19.10 -20.64 -9.25
CA PHE A 151 -19.98 -21.19 -8.21
C PHE A 151 -20.44 -22.62 -8.48
N SER A 152 -20.34 -23.11 -9.72
CA SER A 152 -20.69 -24.50 -10.03
C SER A 152 -19.58 -25.48 -9.64
N THR A 153 -18.32 -25.05 -9.70
CA THR A 153 -17.15 -25.89 -9.42
C THR A 153 -16.43 -25.53 -8.12
N PHE A 154 -16.82 -24.42 -7.48
CA PHE A 154 -16.15 -23.84 -6.32
C PHE A 154 -14.65 -23.60 -6.54
N LYS A 155 -14.28 -23.18 -7.75
CA LYS A 155 -12.89 -22.94 -8.18
C LYS A 155 -12.79 -21.72 -9.09
N TYR A 156 -11.60 -21.13 -9.15
CA TYR A 156 -11.28 -20.13 -10.16
C TYR A 156 -11.25 -20.75 -11.57
N ASP A 157 -11.89 -20.09 -12.52
CA ASP A 157 -11.99 -20.53 -13.91
C ASP A 157 -10.81 -20.00 -14.72
N THR A 158 -9.70 -20.75 -14.71
CA THR A 158 -8.45 -20.39 -15.39
C THR A 158 -8.53 -20.45 -16.91
N LEU A 159 -9.65 -20.94 -17.47
CA LEU A 159 -9.91 -20.93 -18.91
C LEU A 159 -10.44 -19.57 -19.39
N LYS A 160 -10.80 -18.66 -18.46
CA LYS A 160 -11.25 -17.30 -18.76
C LYS A 160 -10.14 -16.28 -18.51
N PRO A 161 -10.22 -15.08 -19.13
CA PRO A 161 -9.29 -14.00 -18.82
C PRO A 161 -9.37 -13.56 -17.34
N LYS A 162 -8.23 -13.10 -16.79
CA LYS A 162 -8.16 -12.45 -15.49
C LYS A 162 -8.88 -11.09 -15.58
N ASN A 163 -10.13 -11.01 -15.15
CA ASN A 163 -10.96 -9.79 -15.21
C ASN A 163 -11.71 -9.49 -13.91
N ASN A 164 -11.35 -10.19 -12.83
CA ASN A 164 -11.95 -10.01 -11.51
C ASN A 164 -11.05 -9.08 -10.66
N PRO A 165 -11.42 -7.80 -10.45
CA PRO A 165 -10.61 -6.88 -9.65
C PRO A 165 -10.40 -7.46 -8.26
N THR A 166 -9.17 -7.52 -7.76
CA THR A 166 -8.76 -8.17 -6.51
C THR A 166 -7.69 -7.33 -5.80
N LYS A 167 -7.74 -7.25 -4.47
CA LYS A 167 -6.72 -6.54 -3.68
C LYS A 167 -6.16 -7.38 -2.55
N ILE A 168 -4.85 -7.35 -2.37
CA ILE A 168 -4.15 -7.78 -1.15
C ILE A 168 -3.87 -6.51 -0.35
N ILE A 169 -4.25 -6.50 0.92
CA ILE A 169 -4.01 -5.40 1.85
C ILE A 169 -3.03 -5.89 2.90
N GLY A 170 -2.01 -5.10 3.21
CA GLY A 170 -1.05 -5.42 4.25
C GLY A 170 -0.33 -4.21 4.82
N THR A 171 0.60 -4.49 5.72
CA THR A 171 1.49 -3.50 6.35
C THR A 171 2.94 -3.83 6.01
N ILE A 172 3.72 -2.82 5.63
CA ILE A 172 5.16 -2.95 5.36
C ILE A 172 5.92 -2.81 6.69
N GLU A 173 6.82 -3.77 6.97
CA GLU A 173 7.76 -3.79 8.11
C GLU A 173 9.22 -3.85 7.63
#